data_AF-M5RG69-F1
#
_entry.id   AF-M5RG69-F1
#
_cell.length_a   1.000
_cell.length_b   1.000
_cell.length_c   1.000
_cell.angle_alpha   90.00
_cell.angle_beta   90.00
_cell.angle_gamma   90.00
#
_symmetry.space_group_name_H-M   'P 1'
#
loop_
_entity.id
_entity.type
_entity.pdbx_description
1 polymer ?
#
loop_
_entity_poly.entity_id
_entity_poly.type
_entity_poly.pdbx_seq_one_letter_code
_entity_poly.pdbx_strand_id
1 'polypeptide(L)'
;MVQIIRAEHLGFCFGVRDALATAENVSHPERTSVYGELVHNQEVTRELSSRQFELLSELDRESLPDRPVVMVTAHGISNQRRQRLLDAGKELVDTTCPLVRRVHDAAMMLADRGYFVVVIGKSDHVEVLGIVEDLPPGRWVVVADPADVPTQLGSEIGIVCQTTMPEEIALACRNRIAEQHPDSSIRWINTICRPTKQRQAAVDLLCEQVDVVVVVGGSNSNNTRRLVDRCIASGCQTYHVQSADDLQSEWIDRCERIGLTAGTSTPDATIDAVQQRIVELSAQNNQQLGERKQTCSAPAATSSYASWDNAQWSRYFVRNLAEVPTIPWSDSPTLTETERAAIATSVQTFQLGESGEGRHIKRCAREWIERAGDPDYLAALTLFLQEENQHAAWLGRLLTQEGVPLLQKQWSDGCFRFLRHLAGLRTSISVLVTAEILAQVYYLALMRATDSPTLRGICRRILRDERAHVVFQQSQKGKLSAEWGNVRRICVHTLETILFEVARRIVWHEHRVVFRAASMDWTSYRNRTSRRWTAACKWSQNTLVTGNPSDSNRENR
;
A
#
# COMPACT_ATOMS: atom_id res chain seq x y z
N MET A 1 16.92 -6.74 15.38
CA MET A 1 16.41 -7.87 14.60
C MET A 1 15.34 -7.31 13.65
N VAL A 2 15.49 -7.51 12.35
CA VAL A 2 14.54 -7.00 11.34
C VAL A 2 13.21 -7.71 11.49
N GLN A 3 12.11 -6.97 11.49
CA GLN A 3 10.76 -7.53 11.55
C GLN A 3 10.26 -7.76 10.11
N ILE A 4 10.04 -9.02 9.75
CA ILE A 4 9.45 -9.38 8.45
C ILE A 4 7.95 -9.55 8.62
N ILE A 5 7.16 -8.84 7.81
CA ILE A 5 5.70 -8.90 7.79
C ILE A 5 5.28 -9.50 6.46
N ARG A 6 4.69 -10.69 6.48
CA ARG A 6 4.07 -11.27 5.28
C ARG A 6 2.72 -10.59 5.04
N ALA A 7 2.38 -10.32 3.78
CA ALA A 7 1.00 -10.00 3.42
C ALA A 7 0.07 -11.13 3.92
N GLU A 8 -1.13 -10.78 4.40
CA GLU A 8 -2.10 -11.79 4.87
C GLU A 8 -2.47 -12.80 3.77
N HIS A 9 -2.43 -12.34 2.52
CA HIS A 9 -2.64 -13.16 1.34
C HIS A 9 -1.49 -12.94 0.35
N LEU A 10 -0.70 -13.99 0.09
CA LEU A 10 0.40 -14.00 -0.86
C LEU A 10 0.59 -15.41 -1.48
N GLY A 11 1.37 -15.50 -2.55
CA GLY A 11 1.74 -16.77 -3.16
C GLY A 11 0.57 -17.47 -3.85
N PHE A 12 0.67 -18.79 -4.04
CA PHE A 12 -0.36 -19.62 -4.68
C PHE A 12 -1.76 -19.44 -4.08
N CYS A 13 -2.77 -19.29 -4.93
CA CYS A 13 -4.17 -19.34 -4.52
C CYS A 13 -4.64 -20.81 -4.38
N PHE A 14 -5.80 -21.03 -3.76
CA PHE A 14 -6.32 -22.39 -3.57
C PHE A 14 -6.49 -23.13 -4.91
N GLY A 15 -7.00 -22.48 -5.95
CA GLY A 15 -7.19 -23.12 -7.26
C GLY A 15 -5.87 -23.57 -7.90
N VAL A 16 -4.78 -22.83 -7.67
CA VAL A 16 -3.44 -23.26 -8.07
C VAL A 16 -2.96 -24.45 -7.24
N ARG A 17 -3.15 -24.40 -5.92
CA ARG A 17 -2.76 -25.51 -5.02
C ARG A 17 -3.51 -26.80 -5.36
N ASP A 18 -4.81 -26.71 -5.62
CA ASP A 18 -5.65 -27.84 -6.01
C ASP A 18 -5.20 -28.43 -7.35
N ALA A 19 -4.85 -27.59 -8.32
CA ALA A 19 -4.32 -28.03 -9.62
C ALA A 19 -2.98 -28.76 -9.48
N LEU A 20 -2.06 -28.24 -8.66
CA LEU A 20 -0.78 -28.88 -8.38
C LEU A 20 -0.96 -30.20 -7.64
N ALA A 21 -1.79 -30.23 -6.59
CA ALA A 21 -2.10 -31.46 -5.87
C ALA A 21 -2.74 -32.51 -6.79
N THR A 22 -3.58 -32.10 -7.74
CA THR A 22 -4.14 -33.03 -8.73
C THR A 22 -3.05 -33.57 -9.65
N ALA A 23 -2.14 -32.72 -10.12
CA ALA A 23 -1.00 -33.13 -10.95
C ALA A 23 0.00 -34.03 -10.20
N GLU A 24 0.19 -33.84 -8.89
CA GLU A 24 0.96 -34.73 -8.01
C GLU A 24 0.39 -36.15 -8.00
N ASN A 25 -0.94 -36.29 -8.00
CA ASN A 25 -1.62 -37.58 -7.87
C ASN A 25 -1.89 -38.31 -9.20
N VAL A 26 -1.48 -37.76 -10.35
CA VAL A 26 -1.60 -38.45 -11.64
C VAL A 26 -0.71 -39.69 -11.67
N SER A 27 -1.32 -40.86 -11.90
CA SER A 27 -0.62 -42.15 -11.86
C SER A 27 0.29 -42.41 -13.06
N HIS A 28 -0.05 -41.83 -14.23
CA HIS A 28 0.70 -42.02 -15.49
C HIS A 28 1.05 -40.67 -16.16
N PRO A 29 1.97 -39.88 -15.58
CA PRO A 29 2.41 -38.61 -16.17
C PRO A 29 2.92 -38.73 -17.62
N GLU A 30 3.60 -39.81 -17.95
CA GLU A 30 4.15 -40.13 -19.27
C GLU A 30 3.07 -40.36 -20.34
N ARG A 31 1.83 -40.59 -19.91
CA ARG A 31 0.64 -40.74 -20.76
C ARG A 31 -0.28 -39.52 -20.72
N THR A 32 0.14 -38.44 -20.08
CA THR A 32 -0.68 -37.24 -19.86
C THR A 32 -0.08 -36.03 -20.56
N SER A 33 -0.89 -35.31 -21.34
CA SER A 33 -0.56 -34.00 -21.88
C SER A 33 -1.21 -32.91 -21.01
N VAL A 34 -0.44 -31.93 -20.57
CA VAL A 34 -0.95 -30.72 -19.91
C VAL A 34 -1.32 -29.73 -20.99
N TYR A 35 -2.58 -29.33 -21.01
CA TYR A 35 -3.13 -28.51 -22.09
C TYR A 35 -2.88 -27.03 -21.78
N GLY A 36 -1.66 -26.55 -22.01
CA GLY A 36 -1.18 -25.22 -21.64
C GLY A 36 -0.25 -25.23 -20.42
N GLU A 37 -0.07 -24.06 -19.82
CA GLU A 37 0.68 -23.91 -18.58
C GLU A 37 -0.25 -24.17 -17.38
N LEU A 38 0.04 -25.23 -16.60
CA LEU A 38 -0.72 -25.54 -15.39
C LEU A 38 -0.79 -24.32 -14.45
N VAL A 39 0.35 -23.62 -14.35
CA VAL A 39 0.50 -22.29 -13.77
C VAL A 39 1.60 -21.54 -14.52
N HIS A 40 1.53 -20.22 -14.56
CA HIS A 40 2.58 -19.35 -15.12
C HIS A 40 3.81 -19.28 -14.18
N ASN A 41 4.51 -20.41 -14.01
CA ASN A 41 5.73 -20.54 -13.21
C ASN A 41 6.71 -21.57 -13.82
N GLN A 42 7.92 -21.12 -14.17
CA GLN A 42 8.93 -21.97 -14.82
C GLN A 42 9.39 -23.15 -13.98
N GLU A 43 9.45 -23.02 -12.65
CA GLU A 43 9.88 -24.12 -11.78
C GLU A 43 8.85 -25.25 -11.80
N VAL A 44 7.56 -24.90 -11.73
CA VAL A 44 6.48 -25.89 -11.89
C VAL A 44 6.54 -26.54 -13.27
N THR A 45 6.78 -25.76 -14.33
CA THR A 45 6.96 -26.29 -15.69
C THR A 45 8.11 -27.30 -15.78
N ARG A 46 9.24 -27.02 -15.10
CA ARG A 46 10.39 -27.95 -15.04
C ARG A 46 10.04 -29.21 -14.25
N GLU A 47 9.35 -29.06 -13.12
CA GLU A 47 8.92 -30.19 -12.29
C GLU A 47 8.01 -31.14 -13.07
N LEU A 48 6.98 -30.61 -13.74
CA LEU A 48 6.07 -31.42 -14.57
C LEU A 48 6.82 -32.10 -15.72
N SER A 49 7.70 -31.39 -16.42
CA SER A 49 8.56 -31.96 -17.46
C SER A 49 9.44 -33.10 -16.92
N SER A 50 10.04 -32.93 -15.74
CA SER A 50 10.89 -33.95 -15.10
C SER A 50 10.13 -35.23 -14.75
N ARG A 51 8.83 -35.08 -14.48
CA ARG A 51 7.89 -36.18 -14.27
C ARG A 51 7.33 -36.77 -15.57
N GLN A 52 7.82 -36.33 -16.73
CA GLN A 52 7.46 -36.82 -18.07
C GLN A 52 6.09 -36.40 -18.61
N PHE A 53 5.44 -35.39 -18.02
CA PHE A 53 4.28 -34.74 -18.65
C PHE A 53 4.67 -34.11 -19.99
N GLU A 54 3.78 -34.19 -20.98
CA GLU A 54 3.91 -33.42 -22.22
C GLU A 54 3.25 -32.07 -22.00
N LEU A 55 4.03 -31.00 -22.13
CA LEU A 55 3.52 -29.65 -21.93
C LEU A 55 3.21 -29.04 -23.29
N LEU A 56 1.93 -28.86 -23.58
CA LEU A 56 1.47 -28.20 -24.78
C LEU A 56 1.42 -26.69 -24.54
N SER A 57 1.72 -25.89 -25.56
CA SER A 57 1.61 -24.44 -25.44
C SER A 57 0.14 -24.02 -25.38
N GLU A 58 -0.11 -22.82 -24.85
CA GLU A 58 -1.45 -22.22 -24.86
C GLU A 58 -2.02 -22.05 -26.29
N LEU A 59 -1.14 -21.88 -27.29
CA LEU A 59 -1.49 -21.71 -28.70
C LEU A 59 -1.81 -23.06 -29.38
N ASP A 60 -1.25 -24.16 -28.89
CA ASP A 60 -1.43 -25.50 -29.44
C ASP A 60 -2.70 -26.19 -28.90
N ARG A 61 -3.55 -25.46 -28.16
CA ARG A 61 -4.84 -25.97 -27.64
C ARG A 61 -5.88 -26.27 -28.73
N GLU A 62 -5.60 -25.98 -30.00
CA GLU A 62 -6.50 -26.26 -31.13
C GLU A 62 -6.35 -27.68 -31.69
N SER A 63 -5.15 -28.27 -31.57
CA SER A 63 -4.88 -29.63 -32.04
C SER A 63 -5.22 -30.65 -30.96
N LEU A 64 -5.60 -31.86 -31.38
CA LEU A 64 -5.80 -32.96 -30.45
C LEU A 64 -4.42 -33.43 -29.93
N PRO A 65 -4.21 -33.52 -28.61
CA PRO A 65 -2.98 -34.06 -28.05
C PRO A 65 -2.78 -35.51 -28.50
N ASP A 66 -1.53 -35.95 -28.65
CA ASP A 66 -1.25 -37.34 -29.02
C ASP A 66 -1.57 -38.31 -27.88
N ARG A 67 -1.29 -37.92 -26.64
CA ARG A 67 -1.44 -38.79 -25.48
C ARG A 67 -2.92 -39.03 -25.11
N PRO A 68 -3.24 -40.18 -24.47
CA PRO A 68 -4.62 -40.57 -24.19
C PRO A 68 -5.25 -39.76 -23.05
N VAL A 69 -4.46 -39.22 -22.12
CA VAL A 69 -4.95 -38.42 -20.99
C VAL A 69 -4.61 -36.95 -21.23
N VAL A 70 -5.58 -36.07 -21.02
CA VAL A 70 -5.41 -34.61 -21.14
C VAL A 70 -5.75 -33.96 -19.81
N MET A 71 -4.78 -33.22 -19.27
CA MET A 71 -4.96 -32.40 -18.08
C MET A 71 -5.36 -30.99 -18.48
N VAL A 72 -6.57 -30.59 -18.08
CA VAL A 72 -7.06 -29.22 -18.24
C VAL A 72 -6.52 -28.37 -17.10
N THR A 73 -5.95 -27.21 -17.42
CA THR A 73 -5.31 -26.31 -16.44
C THR A 73 -6.33 -25.58 -15.57
N ALA A 74 -5.87 -24.88 -14.52
CA ALA A 74 -6.73 -24.10 -13.63
C ALA A 74 -7.52 -22.99 -14.34
N HIS A 75 -7.06 -22.53 -15.52
CA HIS A 75 -7.73 -21.53 -16.35
C HIS A 75 -8.90 -22.10 -17.17
N GLY A 76 -9.03 -23.43 -17.20
CA GLY A 76 -10.11 -24.13 -17.89
C GLY A 76 -10.01 -24.12 -19.41
N ILE A 77 -11.04 -24.72 -20.01
CA ILE A 77 -11.33 -24.76 -21.45
C ILE A 77 -12.84 -24.62 -21.65
N SER A 78 -13.27 -24.34 -22.87
CA SER A 78 -14.69 -24.34 -23.24
C SER A 78 -15.32 -25.73 -23.16
N ASN A 79 -16.65 -25.78 -23.06
CA ASN A 79 -17.45 -26.99 -23.15
C ASN A 79 -17.36 -27.61 -24.54
N GLN A 80 -17.33 -26.80 -25.62
CA GLN A 80 -17.07 -27.32 -26.97
C GLN A 80 -15.75 -28.06 -27.05
N ARG A 81 -14.67 -27.49 -26.50
CA ARG A 81 -13.34 -28.12 -26.51
C ARG A 81 -13.29 -29.37 -25.65
N ARG A 82 -13.92 -29.32 -24.48
CA ARG A 82 -14.08 -30.48 -23.60
C ARG A 82 -14.77 -31.63 -24.33
N GLN A 83 -15.89 -31.35 -25.01
CA GLN A 83 -16.62 -32.36 -25.75
C GLN A 83 -15.78 -32.93 -26.90
N ARG A 84 -15.06 -32.08 -27.64
CA ARG A 84 -14.17 -32.50 -28.73
C ARG A 84 -13.07 -33.47 -28.25
N LEU A 85 -12.51 -33.26 -27.06
CA LEU A 85 -11.54 -34.18 -26.47
C LEU A 85 -12.17 -35.52 -26.09
N LEU A 86 -13.34 -35.50 -25.45
CA LEU A 86 -14.07 -36.71 -25.06
C LEU A 86 -14.48 -37.53 -26.30
N ASP A 87 -14.98 -36.88 -27.34
CA ASP A 87 -15.37 -37.50 -28.61
C ASP A 87 -14.15 -38.12 -29.33
N ALA A 88 -12.96 -37.55 -29.13
CA ALA A 88 -11.69 -38.10 -29.60
C ALA A 88 -11.15 -39.23 -28.73
N GLY A 89 -11.92 -39.71 -27.73
CA GLY A 89 -11.55 -40.81 -26.85
C GLY A 89 -10.51 -40.45 -25.79
N LYS A 90 -10.33 -39.16 -25.48
CA LYS A 90 -9.40 -38.71 -24.43
C LYS A 90 -10.03 -38.84 -23.04
N GLU A 91 -9.21 -39.22 -22.08
CA GLU A 91 -9.55 -39.11 -20.66
C GLU A 91 -9.16 -37.72 -20.14
N LEU A 92 -10.02 -37.10 -19.31
CA LEU A 92 -9.79 -35.75 -18.81
C LEU A 92 -9.46 -35.74 -17.32
N VAL A 93 -8.32 -35.14 -16.99
CA VAL A 93 -7.99 -34.70 -15.63
C VAL A 93 -8.25 -33.21 -15.54
N ASP A 94 -9.43 -32.83 -15.03
CA ASP A 94 -9.85 -31.43 -15.03
C ASP A 94 -9.48 -30.71 -13.74
N THR A 95 -8.51 -29.81 -13.82
CA THR A 95 -8.10 -28.97 -12.69
C THR A 95 -8.68 -27.56 -12.74
N THR A 96 -9.72 -27.31 -13.55
CA THR A 96 -10.33 -25.98 -13.70
C THR A 96 -10.74 -25.43 -12.33
N CYS A 97 -10.30 -24.20 -12.02
CA CYS A 97 -10.66 -23.55 -10.77
C CYS A 97 -12.19 -23.37 -10.68
N PRO A 98 -12.85 -23.72 -9.56
CA PRO A 98 -14.30 -23.54 -9.41
C PRO A 98 -14.78 -22.09 -9.61
N LEU A 99 -13.90 -21.10 -9.38
CA LEU A 99 -14.21 -19.69 -9.60
C LEU A 99 -14.19 -19.33 -11.09
N VAL A 100 -13.32 -19.96 -11.88
CA VAL A 100 -13.30 -19.82 -13.34
C VAL A 100 -14.56 -20.45 -13.93
N ARG A 101 -14.93 -21.65 -13.46
CA ARG A 101 -16.19 -22.30 -13.87
C ARG A 101 -17.40 -21.42 -13.59
N ARG A 102 -17.45 -20.75 -12.44
CA ARG A 102 -18.50 -19.78 -12.11
C ARG A 102 -18.57 -18.61 -13.11
N VAL A 103 -17.44 -18.12 -13.63
CA VAL A 103 -17.44 -17.05 -14.64
C VAL A 103 -18.05 -17.55 -15.94
N HIS A 104 -17.63 -18.74 -16.36
CA HIS A 104 -18.16 -19.41 -17.54
C HIS A 104 -19.68 -19.61 -17.42
N ASP A 105 -20.15 -20.21 -16.31
CA ASP A 105 -21.57 -20.44 -16.06
C ASP A 105 -22.38 -19.14 -16.03
N ALA A 106 -21.81 -18.06 -15.48
CA ALA A 106 -22.46 -16.74 -15.46
C ALA A 106 -22.57 -16.13 -16.86
N ALA A 107 -21.54 -16.27 -17.69
CA ALA A 107 -21.55 -15.79 -19.08
C ALA A 107 -22.59 -16.54 -19.92
N MET A 108 -22.62 -17.87 -19.82
CA MET A 108 -23.61 -18.71 -20.49
C MET A 108 -25.04 -18.39 -20.03
N MET A 109 -25.27 -18.26 -18.72
CA MET A 109 -26.57 -17.88 -18.18
C MET A 109 -27.06 -16.52 -18.72
N LEU A 110 -26.16 -15.55 -18.89
CA LEU A 110 -26.53 -14.25 -19.48
C LEU A 110 -26.88 -14.40 -20.96
N ALA A 111 -26.09 -15.17 -21.72
CA ALA A 111 -26.36 -15.44 -23.13
C ALA A 111 -27.71 -16.17 -23.33
N ASP A 112 -27.99 -17.20 -22.52
CA ASP A 112 -29.25 -17.97 -22.55
C ASP A 112 -30.47 -17.09 -22.25
N ARG A 113 -30.30 -16.04 -21.45
CA ARG A 113 -31.33 -15.03 -21.15
C ARG A 113 -31.43 -13.94 -22.22
N GLY A 114 -30.64 -14.02 -23.28
CA GLY A 114 -30.68 -13.12 -24.42
C GLY A 114 -29.87 -11.83 -24.27
N TYR A 115 -29.06 -11.68 -23.22
CA TYR A 115 -28.17 -10.52 -23.06
C TYR A 115 -27.04 -10.52 -24.11
N PHE A 116 -26.62 -9.34 -24.55
CA PHE A 116 -25.33 -9.14 -25.20
C PHE A 116 -24.23 -9.19 -24.13
N VAL A 117 -23.32 -10.15 -24.23
CA VAL A 117 -22.35 -10.45 -23.15
C VAL A 117 -21.06 -9.64 -23.34
N VAL A 118 -20.75 -8.77 -22.40
CA VAL A 118 -19.47 -8.08 -22.30
C VAL A 118 -18.58 -8.85 -21.31
N VAL A 119 -17.47 -9.38 -21.78
CA VAL A 119 -16.44 -10.01 -20.95
C VAL A 119 -15.34 -8.98 -20.71
N ILE A 120 -15.26 -8.44 -19.50
CA ILE A 120 -14.14 -7.55 -19.13
C ILE A 120 -12.93 -8.41 -18.80
N GLY A 121 -11.91 -8.34 -19.65
CA GLY A 121 -10.72 -9.17 -19.57
C GLY A 121 -9.83 -8.96 -20.78
N LYS A 122 -8.72 -9.69 -20.83
CA LYS A 122 -7.82 -9.63 -21.99
C LYS A 122 -8.27 -10.63 -23.06
N SER A 123 -8.36 -10.19 -24.31
CA SER A 123 -8.84 -10.99 -25.45
C SER A 123 -7.93 -12.17 -25.80
N ASP A 124 -6.64 -12.08 -25.46
CA ASP A 124 -5.63 -13.11 -25.68
C ASP A 124 -5.49 -14.10 -24.52
N HIS A 125 -6.20 -13.90 -23.41
CA HIS A 125 -6.06 -14.73 -22.22
C HIS A 125 -6.92 -15.99 -22.29
N VAL A 126 -6.34 -17.15 -21.99
CA VAL A 126 -6.97 -18.46 -22.17
C VAL A 126 -8.26 -18.67 -21.35
N GLU A 127 -8.34 -18.09 -20.15
CA GLU A 127 -9.59 -18.02 -19.38
C GLU A 127 -10.72 -17.32 -20.17
N VAL A 128 -10.41 -16.22 -20.86
CA VAL A 128 -11.39 -15.44 -21.64
C VAL A 128 -11.73 -16.18 -22.93
N LEU A 129 -10.73 -16.73 -23.63
CA LEU A 129 -10.92 -17.56 -24.83
C LEU A 129 -11.89 -18.73 -24.56
N GLY A 130 -11.69 -19.43 -23.44
CA GLY A 130 -12.56 -20.54 -23.04
C GLY A 130 -14.00 -20.13 -22.74
N ILE A 131 -14.24 -18.88 -22.34
CA ILE A 131 -15.59 -18.34 -22.14
C ILE A 131 -16.23 -17.99 -23.48
N VAL A 132 -15.53 -17.20 -24.31
CA VAL A 132 -16.11 -16.65 -25.54
C VAL A 132 -16.33 -17.69 -26.63
N GLU A 133 -15.59 -18.80 -26.61
CA GLU A 133 -15.79 -19.92 -27.54
C GLU A 133 -17.19 -20.52 -27.42
N ASP A 134 -17.76 -20.57 -26.20
CA ASP A 134 -19.11 -21.10 -25.95
C ASP A 134 -20.23 -20.06 -26.09
N LEU A 135 -19.89 -18.78 -26.26
CA LEU A 135 -20.89 -17.73 -26.42
C LEU A 135 -21.44 -17.69 -27.86
N PRO A 136 -22.73 -17.38 -28.06
CA PRO A 136 -23.32 -17.29 -29.39
C PRO A 136 -22.59 -16.26 -30.27
N PRO A 137 -22.25 -16.60 -31.53
CA PRO A 137 -21.57 -15.69 -32.43
C PRO A 137 -22.30 -14.34 -32.59
N GLY A 138 -21.54 -13.24 -32.56
CA GLY A 138 -22.08 -11.89 -32.74
C GLY A 138 -22.87 -11.33 -31.56
N ARG A 139 -22.91 -12.03 -30.41
CA ARG A 139 -23.67 -11.62 -29.21
C ARG A 139 -22.76 -11.33 -28.00
N TRP A 140 -21.47 -11.10 -28.24
CA TRP A 140 -20.51 -10.80 -27.19
C TRP A 140 -19.36 -9.90 -27.65
N VAL A 141 -18.65 -9.31 -26.68
CA VAL A 141 -17.40 -8.57 -26.91
C VAL A 141 -16.47 -8.71 -25.70
N VAL A 142 -15.16 -8.64 -25.94
CA VAL A 142 -14.14 -8.57 -24.87
C VAL A 142 -13.61 -7.14 -24.78
N VAL A 143 -13.51 -6.63 -23.55
CA VAL A 143 -13.03 -5.26 -23.26
C VAL A 143 -11.95 -5.33 -22.18
N ALA A 144 -10.75 -4.82 -22.46
CA ALA A 144 -9.65 -4.82 -21.49
C ALA A 144 -9.55 -3.50 -20.71
N ASP A 145 -9.87 -2.37 -21.35
CA ASP A 145 -9.79 -1.02 -20.79
C ASP A 145 -11.06 -0.18 -21.10
N PRO A 146 -11.42 0.85 -20.30
CA PRO A 146 -12.53 1.74 -20.62
C PRO A 146 -12.44 2.38 -22.02
N ALA A 147 -11.24 2.58 -22.55
CA ALA A 147 -11.04 3.09 -23.90
C ALA A 147 -11.52 2.11 -24.99
N ASP A 148 -11.54 0.81 -24.69
CA ASP A 148 -11.91 -0.26 -25.63
C ASP A 148 -13.43 -0.49 -25.69
N VAL A 149 -14.23 0.23 -24.88
CA VAL A 149 -15.67 0.04 -24.84
C VAL A 149 -16.29 0.48 -26.18
N PRO A 150 -16.99 -0.44 -26.89
CA PRO A 150 -17.61 -0.11 -28.18
C PRO A 150 -18.65 1.00 -28.04
N THR A 151 -18.83 1.78 -29.11
CA THR A 151 -19.84 2.86 -29.15
C THR A 151 -21.27 2.35 -29.26
N GLN A 152 -21.46 1.10 -29.68
CA GLN A 152 -22.76 0.45 -29.79
C GLN A 152 -22.71 -0.92 -29.11
N LEU A 153 -23.58 -1.09 -28.11
CA LEU A 153 -23.89 -2.33 -27.44
C LEU A 153 -25.40 -2.56 -27.56
N GLY A 154 -25.84 -3.82 -27.47
CA GLY A 154 -27.27 -4.16 -27.51
C GLY A 154 -28.07 -3.55 -26.36
N SER A 155 -29.41 -3.60 -26.44
CA SER A 155 -30.31 -3.00 -25.42
C SER A 155 -30.32 -3.73 -24.07
N GLU A 156 -29.97 -5.02 -24.05
CA GLU A 156 -29.81 -5.84 -22.85
C GLU A 156 -28.34 -6.25 -22.76
N ILE A 157 -27.60 -5.72 -21.79
CA ILE A 157 -26.14 -5.92 -21.64
C ILE A 157 -25.85 -6.74 -20.39
N GLY A 158 -25.22 -7.90 -20.55
CA GLY A 158 -24.75 -8.74 -19.46
C GLY A 158 -23.25 -8.58 -19.31
N ILE A 159 -22.75 -8.30 -18.11
CA ILE A 159 -21.32 -8.06 -17.89
C ILE A 159 -20.75 -9.07 -16.90
N VAL A 160 -19.66 -9.73 -17.30
CA VAL A 160 -18.81 -10.58 -16.46
C VAL A 160 -17.36 -10.10 -16.55
N CYS A 161 -16.52 -10.55 -15.62
CA CYS A 161 -15.11 -10.22 -15.55
C CYS A 161 -14.23 -11.46 -15.50
N GLN A 162 -13.07 -11.39 -16.13
CA GLN A 162 -11.96 -12.30 -15.88
C GLN A 162 -11.61 -12.30 -14.38
N THR A 163 -11.36 -13.47 -13.80
CA THR A 163 -11.18 -13.66 -12.35
C THR A 163 -10.03 -12.87 -11.74
N THR A 164 -9.02 -12.54 -12.56
CA THR A 164 -7.80 -11.81 -12.20
C THR A 164 -7.79 -10.35 -12.66
N MET A 165 -8.93 -9.83 -13.14
CA MET A 165 -9.04 -8.44 -13.56
C MET A 165 -8.89 -7.49 -12.36
N PRO A 166 -8.20 -6.32 -12.48
CA PRO A 166 -8.17 -5.33 -11.43
C PRO A 166 -9.57 -4.74 -11.26
N GLU A 167 -10.00 -4.61 -10.01
CA GLU A 167 -11.36 -4.15 -9.71
C GLU A 167 -11.60 -2.72 -10.21
N GLU A 168 -10.57 -1.87 -10.13
CA GLU A 168 -10.57 -0.48 -10.57
C GLU A 168 -10.91 -0.37 -12.07
N ILE A 169 -10.21 -1.14 -12.90
CA ILE A 169 -10.41 -1.15 -14.35
C ILE A 169 -11.79 -1.72 -14.69
N ALA A 170 -12.18 -2.82 -14.03
CA ALA A 170 -13.48 -3.43 -14.29
C ALA A 170 -14.66 -2.50 -13.94
N LEU A 171 -14.54 -1.74 -12.84
CA LEU A 171 -15.50 -0.71 -12.48
C LEU A 171 -15.51 0.45 -13.48
N ALA A 172 -14.35 0.87 -13.96
CA ALA A 172 -14.23 1.93 -14.96
C ALA A 172 -14.87 1.51 -16.30
N CYS A 173 -14.63 0.29 -16.79
CA CYS A 173 -15.28 -0.24 -18.00
C CYS A 173 -16.81 -0.30 -17.82
N ARG A 174 -17.28 -0.79 -16.67
CA ARG A 174 -18.71 -0.85 -16.36
C ARG A 174 -19.35 0.55 -16.37
N ASN A 175 -18.71 1.53 -15.74
CA ASN A 175 -19.22 2.90 -15.67
C ASN A 175 -19.27 3.51 -17.08
N ARG A 176 -18.22 3.32 -17.87
CA ARG A 176 -18.16 3.75 -19.26
C ARG A 176 -19.28 3.16 -20.11
N ILE A 177 -19.56 1.86 -19.96
CA ILE A 177 -20.69 1.18 -20.62
C ILE A 177 -22.02 1.83 -20.21
N ALA A 178 -22.22 2.07 -18.91
CA ALA A 178 -23.44 2.69 -18.41
C ALA A 178 -23.63 4.14 -18.92
N GLU A 179 -22.54 4.88 -19.07
CA GLU A 179 -22.55 6.24 -19.63
C GLU A 179 -22.85 6.28 -21.13
N GLN A 180 -22.34 5.32 -21.91
CA GLN A 180 -22.60 5.24 -23.35
C GLN A 180 -23.97 4.67 -23.70
N HIS A 181 -24.53 3.85 -22.81
CA HIS A 181 -25.76 3.10 -23.03
C HIS A 181 -26.79 3.35 -21.91
N PRO A 182 -27.21 4.61 -21.67
CA PRO A 182 -28.08 4.95 -20.55
C PRO A 182 -29.47 4.30 -20.63
N ASP A 183 -29.94 4.00 -21.85
CA ASP A 183 -31.23 3.35 -22.10
C ASP A 183 -31.16 1.81 -22.08
N SER A 184 -29.97 1.24 -21.87
CA SER A 184 -29.79 -0.23 -21.85
C SER A 184 -29.98 -0.81 -20.46
N SER A 185 -30.59 -1.99 -20.41
CA SER A 185 -30.69 -2.82 -19.21
C SER A 185 -29.34 -3.51 -18.96
N ILE A 186 -28.63 -3.09 -17.89
CA ILE A 186 -27.29 -3.61 -17.58
C ILE A 186 -27.35 -4.58 -16.41
N ARG A 187 -27.00 -5.85 -16.67
CA ARG A 187 -26.84 -6.89 -15.67
C ARG A 187 -25.36 -7.15 -15.38
N TRP A 188 -24.87 -6.58 -14.29
CA TRP A 188 -23.49 -6.77 -13.82
C TRP A 188 -23.35 -7.97 -12.87
N ILE A 189 -22.47 -8.90 -13.20
CA ILE A 189 -22.05 -10.00 -12.32
C ILE A 189 -20.54 -9.86 -12.08
N ASN A 190 -20.16 -9.34 -10.91
CA ASN A 190 -18.74 -9.23 -10.55
C ASN A 190 -18.14 -10.61 -10.29
N THR A 191 -17.49 -11.17 -11.31
CA THR A 191 -16.83 -12.48 -11.25
C THR A 191 -15.34 -12.41 -10.93
N ILE A 192 -14.81 -11.22 -10.59
CA ILE A 192 -13.46 -11.09 -10.04
C ILE A 192 -13.39 -11.88 -8.74
N CYS A 193 -12.42 -12.79 -8.66
CA CYS A 193 -12.43 -13.75 -7.58
C CYS A 193 -11.99 -13.14 -6.24
N ARG A 194 -12.55 -13.67 -5.14
CA ARG A 194 -12.21 -13.22 -3.78
C ARG A 194 -10.70 -13.26 -3.50
N PRO A 195 -9.93 -14.31 -3.89
CA PRO A 195 -8.48 -14.32 -3.71
C PRO A 195 -7.74 -13.17 -4.41
N THR A 196 -8.23 -12.68 -5.56
CA THR A 196 -7.65 -11.49 -6.23
C THR A 196 -7.87 -10.24 -5.39
N LYS A 197 -9.12 -10.00 -4.95
CA LYS A 197 -9.47 -8.83 -4.13
C LYS A 197 -8.75 -8.82 -2.78
N GLN A 198 -8.68 -9.98 -2.15
CA GLN A 198 -7.99 -10.20 -0.89
C GLN A 198 -6.50 -9.89 -0.96
N ARG A 199 -5.81 -10.27 -2.05
CA ARG A 199 -4.39 -9.94 -2.26
C ARG A 199 -4.16 -8.44 -2.45
N GLN A 200 -5.01 -7.80 -3.24
CA GLN A 200 -4.96 -6.35 -3.44
C GLN A 200 -5.09 -5.60 -2.10
N ALA A 201 -6.09 -5.96 -1.29
CA ALA A 201 -6.26 -5.40 0.05
C ALA A 201 -5.10 -5.73 1.00
N ALA A 202 -4.56 -6.96 0.94
CA ALA A 202 -3.44 -7.38 1.78
C ALA A 202 -2.16 -6.59 1.46
N VAL A 203 -1.91 -6.29 0.18
CA VAL A 203 -0.79 -5.44 -0.24
C VAL A 203 -0.97 -4.01 0.24
N ASP A 204 -2.15 -3.42 0.08
CA ASP A 204 -2.41 -2.05 0.55
C ASP A 204 -2.16 -1.94 2.08
N LEU A 205 -2.63 -2.93 2.85
CA LEU A 205 -2.39 -3.01 4.29
C LEU A 205 -0.92 -3.25 4.63
N LEU A 206 -0.20 -4.05 3.83
CA LEU A 206 1.21 -4.32 4.03
C LEU A 206 2.04 -3.04 3.86
N CYS A 207 1.80 -2.29 2.79
CA CYS A 207 2.46 -1.02 2.49
C CYS A 207 2.29 0.02 3.62
N GLU A 208 1.18 -0.03 4.38
CA GLU A 208 0.94 0.86 5.53
C GLU A 208 1.83 0.53 6.77
N GLN A 209 2.49 -0.64 6.79
CA GLN A 209 3.14 -1.19 7.99
C GLN A 209 4.66 -1.33 7.89
N VAL A 210 5.25 -1.18 6.70
CA VAL A 210 6.64 -1.55 6.41
C VAL A 210 7.43 -0.40 5.79
N ASP A 211 8.75 -0.46 5.90
CA ASP A 211 9.67 0.52 5.31
C ASP A 211 9.92 0.22 3.82
N VAL A 212 9.93 -1.06 3.48
CA VAL A 212 10.15 -1.59 2.13
C VAL A 212 9.29 -2.83 1.93
N VAL A 213 8.81 -3.05 0.70
CA VAL A 213 8.17 -4.30 0.29
C VAL A 213 9.06 -5.04 -0.71
N VAL A 214 9.29 -6.32 -0.44
CA VAL A 214 9.84 -7.27 -1.39
C VAL A 214 8.68 -8.05 -2.01
N VAL A 215 8.53 -7.94 -3.32
CA VAL A 215 7.53 -8.66 -4.12
C VAL A 215 8.22 -9.83 -4.82
N VAL A 216 7.79 -11.06 -4.51
CA VAL A 216 8.39 -12.28 -5.07
C VAL A 216 7.55 -12.83 -6.24
N GLY A 217 8.16 -13.02 -7.40
CA GLY A 217 7.54 -13.70 -8.52
C GLY A 217 8.27 -13.49 -9.84
N GLY A 218 7.90 -14.21 -10.89
CA GLY A 218 8.56 -14.11 -12.20
C GLY A 218 8.42 -12.73 -12.86
N SER A 219 9.46 -12.29 -13.58
CA SER A 219 9.50 -11.01 -14.32
C SER A 219 8.40 -10.85 -15.38
N ASN A 220 7.96 -11.97 -15.95
CA ASN A 220 6.92 -12.04 -16.97
C ASN A 220 5.49 -12.19 -16.39
N SER A 221 5.35 -12.30 -15.06
CA SER A 221 4.04 -12.46 -14.43
C SER A 221 3.32 -11.11 -14.34
N ASN A 222 2.26 -10.94 -15.13
CA ASN A 222 1.42 -9.74 -15.11
C ASN A 222 0.80 -9.49 -13.72
N ASN A 223 0.45 -10.55 -12.97
CA ASN A 223 -0.05 -10.39 -11.61
C ASN A 223 1.05 -9.89 -10.66
N THR A 224 2.28 -10.40 -10.79
CA THR A 224 3.42 -9.93 -9.98
C THR A 224 3.73 -8.47 -10.29
N ARG A 225 3.78 -8.09 -11.57
CA ARG A 225 3.98 -6.69 -11.99
C ARG A 225 2.92 -5.76 -11.40
N ARG A 226 1.64 -6.15 -11.44
CA ARG A 226 0.55 -5.37 -10.82
C ARG A 226 0.69 -5.21 -9.31
N LEU A 227 1.21 -6.21 -8.60
CA LEU A 227 1.50 -6.06 -7.16
C LEU A 227 2.62 -5.04 -6.94
N VAL A 228 3.68 -5.07 -7.76
CA VAL A 228 4.75 -4.06 -7.75
C VAL A 228 4.18 -2.66 -8.00
N ASP A 229 3.41 -2.49 -9.08
CA ASP A 229 2.80 -1.21 -9.45
C ASP A 229 1.92 -0.67 -8.31
N ARG A 230 1.16 -1.54 -7.64
CA ARG A 230 0.31 -1.18 -6.51
C ARG A 230 1.11 -0.79 -5.26
N CYS A 231 2.20 -1.48 -4.95
CA CYS A 231 3.10 -1.08 -3.86
C CYS A 231 3.73 0.30 -4.11
N ILE A 232 4.19 0.54 -5.34
CA ILE A 232 4.73 1.83 -5.79
C ILE A 232 3.66 2.92 -5.73
N ALA A 233 2.44 2.65 -6.23
CA ALA A 233 1.32 3.57 -6.17
C ALA A 233 0.91 3.93 -4.74
N SER A 234 1.12 3.02 -3.79
CA SER A 234 0.92 3.22 -2.35
C SER A 234 2.05 4.02 -1.69
N GLY A 235 3.10 4.40 -2.43
CA GLY A 235 4.24 5.17 -1.94
C GLY A 235 5.26 4.34 -1.14
N CYS A 236 5.20 3.02 -1.24
CA CYS A 236 6.14 2.14 -0.54
C CYS A 236 7.38 1.87 -1.42
N GLN A 237 8.57 1.92 -0.83
CA GLN A 237 9.77 1.44 -1.50
C GLN A 237 9.58 -0.04 -1.83
N THR A 238 9.74 -0.42 -3.10
CA THR A 238 9.36 -1.76 -3.57
C THR A 238 10.48 -2.37 -4.40
N TYR A 239 10.84 -3.61 -4.08
CA TYR A 239 11.80 -4.40 -4.83
C TYR A 239 11.15 -5.67 -5.36
N HIS A 240 11.34 -5.95 -6.65
CA HIS A 240 10.87 -7.16 -7.30
C HIS A 240 12.02 -8.17 -7.38
N VAL A 241 11.81 -9.36 -6.83
CA VAL A 241 12.76 -10.48 -6.91
C VAL A 241 12.07 -11.72 -7.48
N GLN A 242 12.81 -12.53 -8.24
CA GLN A 242 12.36 -13.83 -8.72
C GLN A 242 12.81 -14.95 -7.78
N SER A 243 13.95 -14.75 -7.10
CA SER A 243 14.59 -15.71 -6.20
C SER A 243 15.30 -15.00 -5.04
N ALA A 244 15.82 -15.79 -4.09
CA ALA A 244 16.64 -15.27 -2.99
C ALA A 244 17.91 -14.57 -3.48
N ASP A 245 18.49 -15.02 -4.61
CA ASP A 245 19.76 -14.50 -5.13
C ASP A 245 19.64 -13.10 -5.72
N ASP A 246 18.42 -12.69 -6.08
CA ASP A 246 18.17 -11.34 -6.60
C ASP A 246 18.24 -10.26 -5.50
N LEU A 247 18.13 -10.66 -4.21
CA LEU A 247 18.18 -9.74 -3.09
C LEU A 247 19.56 -9.09 -2.94
N GLN A 248 19.57 -7.76 -2.90
CA GLN A 248 20.76 -6.97 -2.63
C GLN A 248 20.81 -6.55 -1.15
N SER A 249 22.00 -6.62 -0.55
CA SER A 249 22.22 -6.25 0.85
C SER A 249 21.77 -4.83 1.18
N GLU A 250 21.93 -3.91 0.23
CA GLU A 250 21.68 -2.48 0.43
C GLU A 250 20.19 -2.15 0.48
N TRP A 251 19.33 -3.02 -0.07
CA TRP A 251 17.87 -2.83 -0.08
C TRP A 251 17.22 -3.03 1.28
N ILE A 252 17.89 -3.82 2.12
CA ILE A 252 17.42 -4.22 3.44
C ILE A 252 18.35 -3.75 4.54
N ASP A 253 19.48 -3.13 4.17
CA ASP A 253 20.30 -2.38 5.10
C ASP A 253 19.39 -1.34 5.76
N ARG A 254 19.41 -1.30 7.09
CA ARG A 254 18.78 -0.25 7.88
C ARG A 254 17.24 -0.20 7.90
N CYS A 255 16.55 -1.14 7.27
CA CYS A 255 15.10 -1.30 7.40
C CYS A 255 14.73 -1.94 8.75
N GLU A 256 13.73 -1.40 9.46
CA GLU A 256 13.21 -2.03 10.68
C GLU A 256 12.12 -3.05 10.36
N ARG A 257 11.29 -2.74 9.36
CA ARG A 257 10.16 -3.58 8.93
C ARG A 257 10.20 -3.81 7.43
N ILE A 258 10.25 -5.07 7.04
CA ILE A 258 10.26 -5.50 5.64
C ILE A 258 8.97 -6.24 5.36
N GLY A 259 8.22 -5.75 4.37
CA GLY A 259 7.06 -6.43 3.84
C GLY A 259 7.46 -7.50 2.85
N LEU A 260 6.83 -8.66 2.93
CA LEU A 260 7.00 -9.73 1.97
C LEU A 260 5.63 -10.07 1.35
N THR A 261 5.53 -9.95 0.05
CA THR A 261 4.36 -10.40 -0.72
C THR A 261 4.82 -11.17 -1.95
N ALA A 262 3.89 -11.84 -2.62
CA ALA A 262 4.23 -12.69 -3.75
C ALA A 262 3.07 -12.85 -4.73
N GLY A 263 3.42 -12.99 -6.01
CA GLY A 263 2.50 -13.29 -7.09
C GLY A 263 1.74 -14.61 -6.87
N THR A 264 0.59 -14.73 -7.53
CA THR A 264 -0.28 -15.94 -7.47
C THR A 264 0.34 -17.19 -8.05
N SER A 265 1.45 -17.07 -8.77
CA SER A 265 2.21 -18.18 -9.33
C SER A 265 3.55 -18.37 -8.63
N THR A 266 3.77 -17.80 -7.46
CA THR A 266 5.01 -17.96 -6.68
C THR A 266 4.85 -19.08 -5.63
N PRO A 267 5.70 -20.13 -5.63
CA PRO A 267 5.68 -21.20 -4.64
C PRO A 267 6.06 -20.72 -3.23
N ASP A 268 5.51 -21.37 -2.21
CA ASP A 268 5.84 -21.08 -0.80
C ASP A 268 7.33 -21.26 -0.52
N ALA A 269 7.97 -22.29 -1.10
CA ALA A 269 9.41 -22.52 -0.96
C ALA A 269 10.26 -21.34 -1.44
N THR A 270 9.88 -20.69 -2.55
CA THR A 270 10.57 -19.50 -3.06
C THR A 270 10.38 -18.31 -2.12
N ILE A 271 9.18 -18.13 -1.59
CA ILE A 271 8.86 -17.06 -0.63
C ILE A 271 9.66 -17.25 0.67
N ASP A 272 9.72 -18.49 1.16
CA ASP A 272 10.47 -18.86 2.37
C ASP A 272 11.97 -18.68 2.18
N ALA A 273 12.52 -19.05 1.01
CA ALA A 273 13.93 -18.83 0.68
C ALA A 273 14.28 -17.33 0.65
N VAL A 274 13.44 -16.49 0.03
CA VAL A 274 13.61 -15.02 0.04
C VAL A 274 13.56 -14.49 1.46
N GLN A 275 12.61 -14.95 2.29
CA GLN A 275 12.54 -14.54 3.69
C GLN A 275 13.81 -14.91 4.45
N GLN A 276 14.28 -16.15 4.30
CA GLN A 276 15.48 -16.64 4.96
C GLN A 276 16.70 -15.79 4.56
N ARG A 277 16.80 -15.46 3.28
CA ARG A 277 17.86 -14.60 2.77
C ARG A 277 17.81 -13.18 3.34
N ILE A 278 16.61 -12.61 3.52
CA ILE A 278 16.43 -11.32 4.22
C ILE A 278 16.96 -11.41 5.65
N VAL A 279 16.69 -12.51 6.38
CA VAL A 279 17.19 -12.72 7.74
C VAL A 279 18.71 -12.79 7.77
N GLU A 280 19.32 -13.56 6.85
CA GLU A 280 20.77 -13.71 6.74
C GLU A 280 21.48 -12.37 6.46
N LEU A 281 21.02 -11.64 5.45
CA LEU A 281 21.57 -10.34 5.09
C LEU A 281 21.40 -9.33 6.24
N SER A 282 20.27 -9.38 6.95
CA SER A 282 20.05 -8.56 8.15
C SER A 282 21.03 -8.91 9.28
N ALA A 283 21.38 -10.19 9.45
CA ALA A 283 22.36 -10.63 10.46
C ALA A 283 23.79 -10.21 10.07
N GLN A 284 24.16 -10.35 8.80
CA GLN A 284 25.46 -9.95 8.26
C GLN A 284 25.70 -8.44 8.41
N ASN A 285 24.69 -7.62 8.12
CA ASN A 285 24.77 -6.16 8.31
C ASN A 285 24.99 -5.80 9.79
N ASN A 286 24.34 -6.52 10.72
CA ASN A 286 24.54 -6.32 12.17
C ASN A 286 25.93 -6.75 12.65
N GLN A 287 26.51 -7.83 12.09
CA GLN A 287 27.88 -8.26 12.42
C GLN A 287 28.93 -7.28 11.90
N GLN A 288 28.81 -6.80 10.66
CA GLN A 288 29.72 -5.80 10.09
C GLN A 288 29.67 -4.46 10.85
N LEU A 289 28.50 -4.09 11.39
CA LEU A 289 28.34 -2.94 12.28
C LEU A 289 29.02 -3.13 13.66
N GLY A 290 29.14 -4.38 14.13
CA GLY A 290 29.85 -4.74 15.36
C GLY A 290 31.37 -4.66 15.20
N GLU A 291 31.91 -5.14 14.09
CA GLU A 291 33.35 -5.14 13.80
C GLU A 291 33.88 -3.74 13.43
N ARG A 292 33.11 -2.92 12.71
CA ARG A 292 33.49 -1.53 12.38
C ARG A 292 33.50 -0.57 13.58
N LYS A 293 32.83 -0.91 14.69
CA LYS A 293 32.85 -0.10 15.91
C LYS A 293 34.19 -0.17 16.67
N GLN A 294 35.10 -1.08 16.32
CA GLN A 294 36.40 -1.22 16.99
C GLN A 294 37.55 -0.43 16.36
N THR A 295 37.42 0.16 15.17
CA THR A 295 38.58 0.74 14.46
C THR A 295 38.46 2.14 13.86
N CYS A 296 37.30 2.81 13.82
CA CYS A 296 37.30 4.21 13.37
C CYS A 296 36.07 5.01 13.79
N SER A 297 36.32 6.26 14.22
CA SER A 297 35.32 7.27 14.54
C SER A 297 34.67 7.89 13.28
N ALA A 298 33.33 7.74 13.20
CA ALA A 298 32.32 8.51 12.44
C ALA A 298 32.20 8.35 10.89
N PRO A 299 31.04 8.69 10.27
CA PRO A 299 29.65 8.57 10.73
C PRO A 299 28.74 7.78 9.74
N ALA A 300 27.86 6.93 10.28
CA ALA A 300 26.89 6.15 9.50
C ALA A 300 25.59 6.95 9.25
N ALA A 301 25.24 7.22 7.99
CA ALA A 301 23.98 7.88 7.62
C ALA A 301 22.86 6.85 7.38
N THR A 302 21.78 6.99 8.16
CA THR A 302 20.40 6.44 8.02
C THR A 302 20.01 5.05 8.54
N SER A 303 20.15 4.75 9.84
CA SER A 303 19.09 4.02 10.60
C SER A 303 19.15 4.38 12.08
N SER A 304 17.98 4.31 12.72
CA SER A 304 17.67 4.72 14.08
C SER A 304 17.53 6.23 14.27
N TYR A 305 16.46 6.83 13.72
CA TYR A 305 15.96 8.11 14.25
C TYR A 305 15.68 8.02 15.77
N ALA A 306 15.48 6.81 16.30
CA ALA A 306 15.27 6.51 17.72
C ALA A 306 16.41 6.92 18.65
N SER A 307 17.63 6.98 18.12
CA SER A 307 18.82 7.34 18.88
C SER A 307 19.39 8.70 18.50
N TRP A 308 18.65 9.50 17.72
CA TRP A 308 19.18 10.77 17.23
C TRP A 308 19.17 11.85 18.31
N ASP A 309 20.31 12.53 18.44
CA ASP A 309 20.41 13.79 19.17
C ASP A 309 19.85 14.96 18.34
N ASN A 310 19.73 16.14 18.95
CA ASN A 310 19.16 17.30 18.28
C ASN A 310 20.07 17.88 17.18
N ALA A 311 21.38 17.64 17.23
CA ALA A 311 22.30 18.02 16.15
C ALA A 311 22.09 17.16 14.89
N GLN A 312 21.81 15.87 15.06
CA GLN A 312 21.46 14.95 13.99
C GLN A 312 20.11 15.31 13.37
N TRP A 313 19.11 15.64 14.19
CA TRP A 313 17.84 16.17 13.70
C TRP A 313 18.01 17.47 12.91
N SER A 314 18.86 18.39 13.39
CA SER A 314 19.17 19.62 12.66
C SER A 314 19.76 19.32 11.27
N ARG A 315 20.72 18.40 11.19
CA ARG A 315 21.30 17.97 9.89
C ARG A 315 20.25 17.35 8.97
N TYR A 316 19.33 16.57 9.51
CA TYR A 316 18.22 16.00 8.75
C TYR A 316 17.32 17.08 8.15
N PHE A 317 16.82 18.02 8.96
CA PHE A 317 15.94 19.06 8.47
C PHE A 317 16.62 19.99 7.47
N VAL A 318 17.91 20.31 7.66
CA VAL A 318 18.69 21.05 6.65
C VAL A 318 18.72 20.29 5.32
N ARG A 319 19.01 18.99 5.34
CA ARG A 319 19.04 18.16 4.13
C ARG A 319 17.65 18.06 3.50
N ASN A 320 16.61 17.87 4.29
CA ASN A 320 15.26 17.66 3.80
C ASN A 320 14.68 18.94 3.19
N LEU A 321 14.95 20.11 3.79
CA LEU A 321 14.62 21.43 3.23
C LEU A 321 15.38 21.75 1.93
N ALA A 322 16.61 21.23 1.77
CA ALA A 322 17.40 21.40 0.56
C ALA A 322 16.96 20.47 -0.59
N GLU A 323 16.20 19.42 -0.31
CA GLU A 323 15.68 18.50 -1.32
C GLU A 323 14.52 19.15 -2.07
N VAL A 324 14.66 19.34 -3.38
CA VAL A 324 13.57 19.86 -4.22
C VAL A 324 12.59 18.73 -4.52
N PRO A 325 11.33 18.80 -4.06
CA PRO A 325 10.39 17.71 -4.28
C PRO A 325 9.90 17.71 -5.74
N THR A 326 9.74 16.52 -6.31
CA THR A 326 9.14 16.30 -7.63
C THR A 326 7.61 16.42 -7.54
N ILE A 327 7.11 17.62 -7.31
CA ILE A 327 5.67 17.94 -7.39
C ILE A 327 5.37 18.38 -8.82
N PRO A 328 4.47 17.68 -9.56
CA PRO A 328 4.13 18.04 -10.92
C PRO A 328 3.21 19.27 -10.92
N TRP A 329 3.81 20.45 -10.85
CA TRP A 329 3.09 21.73 -10.96
C TRP A 329 2.53 21.92 -12.37
N SER A 330 1.39 22.59 -12.47
CA SER A 330 0.71 22.93 -13.73
C SER A 330 0.40 24.42 -13.74
N ASP A 331 0.45 25.05 -14.91
CA ASP A 331 0.02 26.45 -15.06
C ASP A 331 -1.51 26.61 -15.15
N SER A 332 -2.23 25.48 -15.25
CA SER A 332 -3.70 25.42 -15.28
C SER A 332 -4.27 24.66 -14.07
N PRO A 333 -5.52 24.96 -13.65
CA PRO A 333 -6.23 24.19 -12.63
C PRO A 333 -6.20 22.69 -12.95
N THR A 334 -5.87 21.90 -11.94
CA THR A 334 -5.73 20.44 -11.99
C THR A 334 -6.88 19.72 -11.30
N LEU A 335 -7.68 20.43 -10.50
CA LEU A 335 -8.87 19.88 -9.85
C LEU A 335 -10.09 20.05 -10.73
N THR A 336 -10.86 18.98 -10.84
CA THR A 336 -12.25 19.04 -11.33
C THR A 336 -13.10 19.88 -10.38
N GLU A 337 -14.25 20.37 -10.86
CA GLU A 337 -15.15 21.17 -10.04
C GLU A 337 -15.65 20.40 -8.80
N THR A 338 -15.92 19.10 -8.97
CA THR A 338 -16.35 18.22 -7.87
C THR A 338 -15.25 18.04 -6.82
N GLU A 339 -14.00 17.83 -7.24
CA GLU A 339 -12.88 17.72 -6.31
C GLU A 339 -12.63 19.03 -5.58
N ARG A 340 -12.61 20.15 -6.31
CA ARG A 340 -12.44 21.49 -5.75
C ARG A 340 -13.51 21.77 -4.70
N ALA A 341 -14.79 21.49 -5.00
CA ALA A 341 -15.87 21.63 -4.03
C ALA A 341 -15.71 20.74 -2.79
N ALA A 342 -15.13 19.54 -2.95
CA ALA A 342 -14.93 18.60 -1.85
C ALA A 342 -13.74 18.98 -0.93
N ILE A 343 -12.68 19.56 -1.49
CA ILE A 343 -11.39 19.68 -0.79
C ILE A 343 -10.94 21.12 -0.52
N ALA A 344 -11.42 22.12 -1.27
CA ALA A 344 -10.91 23.50 -1.18
C ALA A 344 -10.96 24.07 0.23
N THR A 345 -12.14 24.04 0.88
CA THR A 345 -12.32 24.51 2.26
C THR A 345 -11.42 23.80 3.24
N SER A 346 -11.23 22.50 3.03
CA SER A 346 -10.37 21.68 3.88
C SER A 346 -8.89 22.06 3.71
N VAL A 347 -8.42 22.21 2.48
CA VAL A 347 -7.02 22.57 2.19
C VAL A 347 -6.69 23.99 2.64
N GLN A 348 -7.64 24.92 2.52
CA GLN A 348 -7.50 26.30 3.04
C GLN A 348 -7.17 26.32 4.55
N THR A 349 -7.71 25.38 5.34
CA THR A 349 -7.39 25.26 6.77
C THR A 349 -5.92 24.91 7.00
N PHE A 350 -5.39 23.91 6.29
CA PHE A 350 -4.02 23.47 6.44
C PHE A 350 -2.99 24.43 5.81
N GLN A 351 -3.44 25.35 4.94
CA GLN A 351 -2.59 26.37 4.32
C GLN A 351 -2.10 27.47 5.29
N LEU A 352 -2.79 27.69 6.42
CA LEU A 352 -2.43 28.76 7.36
C LEU A 352 -1.06 28.55 8.03
N GLY A 353 -0.60 27.29 8.14
CA GLY A 353 0.70 26.93 8.73
C GLY A 353 0.88 27.38 10.18
N GLU A 354 2.11 27.30 10.69
CA GLU A 354 2.43 27.57 12.10
C GLU A 354 2.95 28.99 12.40
N SER A 355 2.85 29.91 11.44
CA SER A 355 3.58 31.19 11.40
C SER A 355 3.40 32.11 12.63
N GLY A 356 2.26 32.07 13.33
CA GLY A 356 2.03 32.80 14.57
C GLY A 356 2.54 32.10 15.85
N GLU A 357 2.64 30.77 15.82
CA GLU A 357 2.77 29.87 16.98
C GLU A 357 4.21 29.47 17.28
N GLY A 358 5.07 29.43 16.25
CA GLY A 358 6.49 29.11 16.39
C GLY A 358 7.21 29.99 17.42
N ARG A 359 6.76 31.23 17.67
CA ARG A 359 7.35 32.12 18.68
C ARG A 359 7.19 31.61 20.12
N HIS A 360 6.03 31.05 20.46
CA HIS A 360 5.76 30.59 21.82
C HIS A 360 6.53 29.31 22.13
N ILE A 361 6.49 28.32 21.24
CA ILE A 361 7.24 27.07 21.45
C ILE A 361 8.75 27.30 21.45
N LYS A 362 9.27 28.21 20.61
CA LYS A 362 10.68 28.65 20.67
C LYS A 362 11.02 29.33 21.99
N ARG A 363 10.12 30.13 22.57
CA ARG A 363 10.32 30.73 23.91
C ARG A 363 10.39 29.64 24.98
N CYS A 364 9.44 28.71 25.02
CA CYS A 364 9.46 27.60 25.96
C CYS A 364 10.70 26.69 25.77
N ALA A 365 11.17 26.53 24.53
CA ALA A 365 12.41 25.81 24.24
C ALA A 365 13.63 26.53 24.83
N ARG A 366 13.75 27.85 24.68
CA ARG A 366 14.82 28.65 25.31
C ARG A 366 14.83 28.53 26.83
N GLU A 367 13.67 28.68 27.46
CA GLU A 367 13.53 28.54 28.91
C GLU A 367 13.93 27.15 29.42
N TRP A 368 13.70 26.09 28.61
CA TRP A 368 14.14 24.74 28.95
C TRP A 368 15.65 24.56 28.77
N ILE A 369 16.22 25.10 27.68
CA ILE A 369 17.67 25.08 27.41
C ILE A 369 18.44 25.75 28.54
N GLU A 370 18.00 26.93 28.99
CA GLU A 370 18.63 27.69 30.09
C GLU A 370 18.70 26.92 31.42
N ARG A 371 17.78 25.96 31.66
CA ARG A 371 17.69 25.26 32.95
C ARG A 371 18.50 23.97 33.04
N ALA A 372 18.78 23.31 31.90
CA ALA A 372 19.64 22.11 31.72
C ALA A 372 19.33 21.40 30.38
N GLY A 373 18.77 22.09 29.40
CA GLY A 373 18.30 21.48 28.15
C GLY A 373 19.39 21.35 27.09
N ASP A 374 19.13 20.51 26.10
CA ASP A 374 20.00 20.30 24.95
C ASP A 374 20.07 21.57 24.07
N PRO A 375 21.24 22.21 23.92
CA PRO A 375 21.39 23.48 23.21
C PRO A 375 21.02 23.39 21.72
N ASP A 376 21.14 22.20 21.12
CA ASP A 376 20.84 21.99 19.70
C ASP A 376 19.34 21.87 19.42
N TYR A 377 18.51 21.71 20.45
CA TYR A 377 17.06 21.56 20.30
C TYR A 377 16.40 22.77 19.64
N LEU A 378 16.84 23.99 19.97
CA LEU A 378 16.25 25.21 19.39
C LEU A 378 16.54 25.31 17.88
N ALA A 379 17.71 24.85 17.45
CA ALA A 379 18.08 24.80 16.04
C ALA A 379 17.22 23.78 15.28
N ALA A 380 17.13 22.54 15.80
CA ALA A 380 16.30 21.48 15.22
C ALA A 380 14.83 21.88 15.14
N LEU A 381 14.28 22.42 16.24
CA LEU A 381 12.89 22.91 16.30
C LEU A 381 12.65 24.05 15.30
N THR A 382 13.63 24.95 15.11
CA THR A 382 13.50 26.04 14.14
C THR A 382 13.44 25.54 12.71
N LEU A 383 14.26 24.54 12.36
CA LEU A 383 14.29 23.93 11.03
C LEU A 383 13.03 23.08 10.77
N PHE A 384 12.58 22.31 11.75
CA PHE A 384 11.28 21.61 11.71
C PHE A 384 10.13 22.59 11.38
N LEU A 385 10.06 23.71 12.11
CA LEU A 385 9.02 24.72 11.86
C LEU A 385 9.15 25.36 10.47
N GLN A 386 10.35 25.44 9.88
CA GLN A 386 10.53 25.91 8.51
C GLN A 386 9.97 24.90 7.49
N GLU A 387 10.17 23.61 7.72
CA GLU A 387 9.64 22.53 6.89
C GLU A 387 8.11 22.51 6.91
N GLU A 388 7.48 22.62 8.08
CA GLU A 388 6.02 22.75 8.23
C GLU A 388 5.47 23.96 7.47
N ASN A 389 6.15 25.11 7.56
CA ASN A 389 5.75 26.30 6.80
C ASN A 389 5.93 26.10 5.28
N GLN A 390 6.88 25.27 4.85
CA GLN A 390 7.05 24.93 3.44
C GLN A 390 5.87 24.06 2.94
N HIS A 391 5.39 23.12 3.76
CA HIS A 391 4.20 22.33 3.44
C HIS A 391 2.97 23.21 3.25
N ALA A 392 2.71 24.11 4.20
CA ALA A 392 1.65 25.11 4.11
C ALA A 392 1.79 26.01 2.86
N ALA A 393 3.02 26.41 2.52
CA ALA A 393 3.28 27.20 1.31
C ALA A 393 2.95 26.44 0.01
N TRP A 394 3.21 25.13 -0.07
CA TRP A 394 2.79 24.32 -1.22
C TRP A 394 1.28 24.23 -1.35
N LEU A 395 0.56 24.07 -0.23
CA LEU A 395 -0.91 24.09 -0.25
C LEU A 395 -1.44 25.46 -0.67
N GLY A 396 -0.84 26.56 -0.21
CA GLY A 396 -1.19 27.90 -0.67
C GLY A 396 -0.92 28.13 -2.16
N ARG A 397 0.18 27.60 -2.68
CA ARG A 397 0.48 27.64 -4.12
C ARG A 397 -0.56 26.86 -4.92
N LEU A 398 -0.95 25.68 -4.46
CA LEU A 398 -2.01 24.89 -5.07
C LEU A 398 -3.34 25.68 -5.09
N LEU A 399 -3.77 26.23 -3.96
CA LEU A 399 -5.02 27.01 -3.90
C LEU A 399 -4.99 28.19 -4.87
N THR A 400 -3.84 28.88 -4.99
CA THR A 400 -3.65 29.97 -5.96
C THR A 400 -3.79 29.47 -7.40
N GLN A 401 -3.18 28.33 -7.74
CA GLN A 401 -3.29 27.69 -9.06
C GLN A 401 -4.74 27.31 -9.40
N GLU A 402 -5.51 26.88 -8.40
CA GLU A 402 -6.91 26.46 -8.55
C GLU A 402 -7.92 27.63 -8.47
N GLY A 403 -7.44 28.87 -8.33
CA GLY A 403 -8.29 30.07 -8.21
C GLY A 403 -9.07 30.15 -6.89
N VAL A 404 -8.65 29.41 -5.86
CA VAL A 404 -9.28 29.41 -4.54
C VAL A 404 -8.60 30.45 -3.65
N PRO A 405 -9.35 31.37 -3.00
CA PRO A 405 -8.76 32.39 -2.14
C PRO A 405 -8.06 31.77 -0.93
N LEU A 406 -7.00 32.40 -0.42
CA LEU A 406 -6.32 31.94 0.80
C LEU A 406 -7.08 32.38 2.06
N LEU A 407 -7.10 31.54 3.08
CA LEU A 407 -7.64 31.95 4.39
C LEU A 407 -6.64 32.85 5.10
N GLN A 408 -7.17 33.77 5.92
CA GLN A 408 -6.35 34.68 6.74
C GLN A 408 -6.38 34.30 8.23
N LYS A 409 -7.48 33.73 8.72
CA LYS A 409 -7.67 33.30 10.11
C LYS A 409 -8.69 32.15 10.18
N GLN A 410 -8.50 31.23 11.13
CA GLN A 410 -9.47 30.19 11.47
C GLN A 410 -9.69 30.10 12.98
N TRP A 411 -10.86 29.64 13.40
CA TRP A 411 -11.25 29.58 14.82
C TRP A 411 -10.75 28.32 15.53
N SER A 412 -10.69 27.16 14.85
CA SER A 412 -10.12 25.92 15.40
C SER A 412 -8.65 26.08 15.77
N ASP A 413 -7.88 26.85 14.99
CA ASP A 413 -6.54 27.34 15.35
C ASP A 413 -6.53 28.05 16.71
N GLY A 414 -7.57 28.83 17.04
CA GLY A 414 -7.67 29.54 18.32
C GLY A 414 -7.75 28.59 19.53
N CYS A 415 -8.40 27.43 19.36
CA CYS A 415 -8.51 26.40 20.40
C CYS A 415 -7.17 25.68 20.62
N PHE A 416 -6.49 25.26 19.54
CA PHE A 416 -5.16 24.65 19.62
C PHE A 416 -4.10 25.63 20.15
N ARG A 417 -4.16 26.90 19.74
CA ARG A 417 -3.34 28.01 20.27
C ARG A 417 -3.54 28.18 21.77
N PHE A 418 -4.79 28.26 22.21
CA PHE A 418 -5.12 28.41 23.63
C PHE A 418 -4.61 27.23 24.45
N LEU A 419 -4.86 25.98 24.01
CA LEU A 419 -4.38 24.77 24.68
C LEU A 419 -2.86 24.70 24.78
N ARG A 420 -2.14 25.21 23.77
CA ARG A 420 -0.68 25.30 23.74
C ARG A 420 -0.13 26.36 24.69
N HIS A 421 -0.83 27.47 24.90
CA HIS A 421 -0.44 28.53 25.82
C HIS A 421 -0.66 28.22 27.31
N LEU A 422 -1.45 27.19 27.62
CA LEU A 422 -1.81 26.85 29.00
C LEU A 422 -0.70 26.11 29.78
N ALA A 423 0.33 25.58 29.12
CA ALA A 423 1.40 24.85 29.81
C ALA A 423 2.68 24.77 28.99
N GLY A 424 3.83 24.68 29.68
CA GLY A 424 5.18 24.75 29.11
C GLY A 424 5.53 23.72 28.03
N LEU A 425 6.81 23.67 27.65
CA LEU A 425 7.30 23.03 26.42
C LEU A 425 6.69 21.66 26.08
N ARG A 426 6.53 20.76 27.04
CA ARG A 426 5.97 19.41 26.78
C ARG A 426 4.54 19.46 26.25
N THR A 427 3.66 20.26 26.86
CA THR A 427 2.26 20.34 26.43
C THR A 427 2.19 20.87 25.01
N SER A 428 3.02 21.85 24.68
CA SER A 428 3.14 22.38 23.32
C SER A 428 3.52 21.31 22.31
N ILE A 429 4.49 20.46 22.65
CA ILE A 429 4.88 19.32 21.82
C ILE A 429 3.76 18.29 21.70
N SER A 430 3.01 18.00 22.79
CA SER A 430 1.89 17.06 22.74
C SER A 430 0.76 17.51 21.82
N VAL A 431 0.52 18.82 21.72
CA VAL A 431 -0.42 19.38 20.74
C VAL A 431 0.10 19.19 19.32
N LEU A 432 1.40 19.44 19.06
CA LEU A 432 2.02 19.23 17.75
C LEU A 432 1.92 17.78 17.28
N VAL A 433 2.37 16.83 18.11
CA VAL A 433 2.29 15.39 17.80
C VAL A 433 0.86 14.94 17.53
N THR A 434 -0.11 15.50 18.25
CA THR A 434 -1.53 15.23 17.99
C THR A 434 -1.92 15.71 16.60
N ALA A 435 -1.54 16.93 16.22
CA ALA A 435 -1.81 17.46 14.89
C ALA A 435 -1.14 16.62 13.79
N GLU A 436 0.15 16.30 13.92
CA GLU A 436 0.93 15.48 12.97
C GLU A 436 0.29 14.08 12.75
N ILE A 437 -0.12 13.40 13.83
CA ILE A 437 -0.78 12.09 13.73
C ILE A 437 -2.12 12.17 13.00
N LEU A 438 -2.91 13.21 13.27
CA LEU A 438 -4.20 13.41 12.60
C LEU A 438 -4.01 13.84 11.14
N ALA A 439 -3.00 14.68 10.88
CA ALA A 439 -2.60 15.14 9.55
C ALA A 439 -2.22 13.97 8.65
N GLN A 440 -1.48 12.97 9.14
CA GLN A 440 -1.14 11.76 8.37
C GLN A 440 -2.39 11.02 7.83
N VAL A 441 -3.45 10.90 8.63
CA VAL A 441 -4.68 10.23 8.19
C VAL A 441 -5.48 11.15 7.27
N TYR A 442 -5.48 12.45 7.54
CA TYR A 442 -6.11 13.46 6.70
C TYR A 442 -5.47 13.53 5.30
N TYR A 443 -4.16 13.68 5.18
CA TYR A 443 -3.48 13.76 3.88
C TYR A 443 -3.59 12.48 3.07
N LEU A 444 -3.68 11.31 3.74
CA LEU A 444 -4.01 10.06 3.06
C LEU A 444 -5.43 10.06 2.49
N ALA A 445 -6.40 10.58 3.23
CA ALA A 445 -7.77 10.74 2.73
C ALA A 445 -7.82 11.76 1.59
N LEU A 446 -7.13 12.90 1.74
CA LEU A 446 -7.04 13.94 0.72
C LEU A 446 -6.46 13.40 -0.59
N MET A 447 -5.40 12.59 -0.53
CA MET A 447 -4.80 11.93 -1.69
C MET A 447 -5.75 10.93 -2.38
N ARG A 448 -6.69 10.32 -1.65
CA ARG A 448 -7.72 9.42 -2.21
C ARG A 448 -8.94 10.15 -2.74
N ALA A 449 -9.19 11.37 -2.25
CA ALA A 449 -10.30 12.20 -2.65
C ALA A 449 -10.05 12.98 -3.96
N THR A 450 -8.88 12.81 -4.57
CA THR A 450 -8.48 13.54 -5.78
C THR A 450 -7.57 12.74 -6.71
N ASP A 451 -7.68 13.02 -8.00
CA ASP A 451 -6.81 12.54 -9.07
C ASP A 451 -5.81 13.61 -9.54
N SER A 452 -5.86 14.84 -8.99
CA SER A 452 -4.88 15.90 -9.29
C SER A 452 -3.45 15.42 -9.03
N PRO A 453 -2.59 15.35 -10.08
CA PRO A 453 -1.20 14.95 -9.91
C PRO A 453 -0.44 15.87 -8.96
N THR A 454 -0.74 17.17 -9.00
CA THR A 454 -0.11 18.19 -8.15
C THR A 454 -0.46 17.98 -6.68
N LEU A 455 -1.76 17.87 -6.35
CA LEU A 455 -2.18 17.68 -4.97
C LEU A 455 -1.73 16.34 -4.40
N ARG A 456 -1.78 15.26 -5.19
CA ARG A 456 -1.23 13.95 -4.79
C ARG A 456 0.28 14.03 -4.56
N GLY A 457 1.01 14.77 -5.41
CA GLY A 457 2.44 15.04 -5.23
C GLY A 457 2.76 15.74 -3.91
N ILE A 458 2.00 16.80 -3.58
CA ILE A 458 2.11 17.52 -2.30
C ILE A 458 1.83 16.56 -1.14
N CYS A 459 0.71 15.84 -1.17
CA CYS A 459 0.34 14.90 -0.10
C CYS A 459 1.40 13.83 0.14
N ARG A 460 1.98 13.24 -0.93
CA ARG A 460 3.07 12.26 -0.80
C ARG A 460 4.29 12.84 -0.09
N ARG A 461 4.67 14.09 -0.43
CA ARG A 461 5.82 14.74 0.21
C ARG A 461 5.54 15.01 1.69
N ILE A 462 4.38 15.59 2.01
CA ILE A 462 3.99 15.86 3.41
C ILE A 462 3.95 14.56 4.22
N LEU A 463 3.29 13.52 3.71
CA LEU A 463 3.19 12.22 4.39
C LEU A 463 4.55 11.57 4.66
N ARG A 464 5.53 11.76 3.77
CA ARG A 464 6.91 11.30 3.97
C ARG A 464 7.57 12.04 5.14
N ASP A 465 7.42 13.36 5.17
CA ASP A 465 8.07 14.25 6.15
C ASP A 465 7.49 14.06 7.57
N GLU A 466 6.16 13.94 7.67
CA GLU A 466 5.39 13.79 8.93
C GLU A 466 5.84 12.61 9.82
N ARG A 467 6.39 11.55 9.23
CA ARG A 467 6.92 10.41 10.00
C ARG A 467 8.14 10.82 10.82
N ALA A 468 9.03 11.64 10.26
CA ALA A 468 10.21 12.12 10.95
C ALA A 468 9.85 13.12 12.05
N HIS A 469 8.81 13.92 11.85
CA HIS A 469 8.31 14.90 12.82
C HIS A 469 7.80 14.26 14.10
N VAL A 470 6.92 13.26 13.98
CA VAL A 470 6.37 12.55 15.14
C VAL A 470 7.50 11.94 15.98
N VAL A 471 8.50 11.38 15.31
CA VAL A 471 9.66 10.74 15.93
C VAL A 471 10.55 11.79 16.64
N PHE A 472 10.88 12.90 15.96
CA PHE A 472 11.61 14.03 16.56
C PHE A 472 10.92 14.53 17.83
N GLN A 473 9.62 14.83 17.75
CA GLN A 473 8.84 15.37 18.86
C GLN A 473 8.66 14.35 20.01
N GLN A 474 8.42 13.07 19.70
CA GLN A 474 8.33 12.02 20.72
C GLN A 474 9.66 11.78 21.44
N SER A 475 10.80 11.89 20.73
CA SER A 475 12.13 11.81 21.36
C SER A 475 12.30 12.91 22.42
N GLN A 476 11.87 14.13 22.09
CA GLN A 476 11.95 15.27 22.99
C GLN A 476 10.97 15.15 24.17
N LYS A 477 9.76 14.63 23.94
CA LYS A 477 8.82 14.28 25.02
C LYS A 477 9.46 13.28 25.98
N GLY A 478 10.13 12.24 25.48
CA GLY A 478 10.86 11.28 26.30
C GLY A 478 11.83 11.98 27.28
N LYS A 479 12.71 12.84 26.74
CA LYS A 479 13.68 13.64 27.51
C LYS A 479 13.00 14.52 28.57
N LEU A 480 11.91 15.21 28.23
CA LEU A 480 11.18 16.09 29.14
C LEU A 480 10.46 15.36 30.30
N SER A 481 10.27 14.05 30.19
CA SER A 481 9.61 13.21 31.23
C SER A 481 10.53 12.19 31.89
N ALA A 482 11.85 12.25 31.62
CA ALA A 482 12.82 11.28 32.13
C ALA A 482 12.76 11.17 33.67
N GLU A 483 12.71 12.30 34.37
CA GLU A 483 12.72 12.37 35.85
C GLU A 483 11.33 12.20 36.50
N TRP A 484 10.27 12.01 35.72
CA TRP A 484 8.91 11.97 36.27
C TRP A 484 8.59 10.63 36.93
N GLY A 485 7.98 10.68 38.12
CA GLY A 485 7.40 9.50 38.75
C GLY A 485 6.18 8.95 38.00
N ASN A 486 5.87 7.66 38.22
CA ASN A 486 4.81 6.93 37.51
C ASN A 486 3.43 7.59 37.58
N VAL A 487 3.04 8.13 38.74
CA VAL A 487 1.74 8.81 38.91
C VAL A 487 1.61 10.01 37.97
N ARG A 488 2.64 10.87 37.93
CA ARG A 488 2.65 12.03 37.03
C ARG A 488 2.60 11.62 35.57
N ARG A 489 3.33 10.56 35.19
CA ARG A 489 3.31 10.02 33.82
C ARG A 489 1.92 9.53 33.43
N ILE A 490 1.24 8.78 34.30
CA ILE A 490 -0.13 8.29 34.07
C ILE A 490 -1.09 9.47 33.90
N CYS A 491 -1.09 10.44 34.84
CA CYS A 491 -1.98 11.59 34.75
C CYS A 491 -1.81 12.38 33.45
N VAL A 492 -0.56 12.66 33.06
CA VAL A 492 -0.28 13.40 31.82
C VAL A 492 -0.65 12.59 30.59
N HIS A 493 -0.36 11.29 30.55
CA HIS A 493 -0.75 10.42 29.44
C HIS A 493 -2.28 10.35 29.27
N THR A 494 -3.03 10.30 30.38
CA THR A 494 -4.50 10.36 30.35
C THR A 494 -4.99 11.68 29.76
N LEU A 495 -4.41 12.82 30.17
CA LEU A 495 -4.76 14.13 29.61
C LEU A 495 -4.43 14.23 28.11
N GLU A 496 -3.27 13.72 27.70
CA GLU A 496 -2.86 13.65 26.28
C GLU A 496 -3.83 12.78 25.46
N THR A 497 -4.30 11.67 26.03
CA THR A 497 -5.28 10.79 25.37
C THR A 497 -6.63 11.48 25.23
N ILE A 498 -7.09 12.21 26.25
CA ILE A 498 -8.32 13.01 26.18
C ILE A 498 -8.20 14.09 25.10
N LEU A 499 -7.08 14.81 25.07
CA LEU A 499 -6.78 15.81 24.04
C LEU A 499 -6.85 15.19 22.63
N PHE A 500 -6.19 14.06 22.42
CA PHE A 500 -6.19 13.36 21.14
C PHE A 500 -7.61 12.94 20.71
N GLU A 501 -8.40 12.41 21.63
CA GLU A 501 -9.78 11.99 21.37
C GLU A 501 -10.69 13.15 20.98
N VAL A 502 -10.55 14.30 21.65
CA VAL A 502 -11.28 15.52 21.31
C VAL A 502 -10.83 16.07 19.95
N ALA A 503 -9.52 16.22 19.75
CA ALA A 503 -8.95 16.73 18.50
C ALA A 503 -9.38 15.88 17.30
N ARG A 504 -9.32 14.56 17.42
CA ARG A 504 -9.77 13.62 16.39
C ARG A 504 -11.23 13.84 16.00
N ARG A 505 -12.12 14.04 16.97
CA ARG A 505 -13.54 14.30 16.68
C ARG A 505 -13.72 15.62 15.94
N ILE A 506 -13.00 16.66 16.34
CA ILE A 506 -13.03 17.97 15.67
C ILE A 506 -12.60 17.82 14.21
N VAL A 507 -11.42 17.24 13.96
CA VAL A 507 -10.87 17.02 12.60
C VAL A 507 -11.84 16.19 11.74
N TRP A 508 -12.45 15.14 12.31
CA TRP A 508 -13.47 14.37 11.58
C TRP A 508 -14.66 15.23 11.13
N HIS A 509 -15.22 16.05 12.02
CA HIS A 509 -16.40 16.84 11.71
C HIS A 509 -16.08 17.96 10.72
N GLU A 510 -14.93 18.61 10.89
CA GLU A 510 -14.44 19.72 10.07
C GLU A 510 -14.12 19.27 8.65
N HIS A 511 -13.49 18.09 8.50
CA HIS A 511 -13.03 17.58 7.19
C HIS A 511 -13.86 16.40 6.66
N ARG A 512 -15.10 16.23 7.16
CA ARG A 512 -16.00 15.11 6.78
C ARG A 512 -16.26 14.98 5.28
N VAL A 513 -16.20 16.09 4.54
CA VAL A 513 -16.43 16.10 3.09
C VAL A 513 -15.29 15.39 2.37
N VAL A 514 -14.03 15.70 2.75
CA VAL A 514 -12.84 15.01 2.24
C VAL A 514 -12.86 13.52 2.61
N PHE A 515 -13.18 13.19 3.86
CA PHE A 515 -13.26 11.78 4.28
C PHE A 515 -14.32 11.00 3.50
N ARG A 516 -15.49 11.60 3.22
CA ARG A 516 -16.52 10.97 2.39
C ARG A 516 -16.06 10.80 0.94
N ALA A 517 -15.42 11.82 0.36
CA ALA A 517 -14.86 11.72 -0.99
C ALA A 517 -13.80 10.61 -1.08
N ALA A 518 -13.03 10.39 -0.01
CA ALA A 518 -12.05 9.32 0.12
C ALA A 518 -12.65 7.93 0.46
N SER A 519 -13.98 7.79 0.50
CA SER A 519 -14.68 6.58 0.98
C SER A 519 -14.21 6.11 2.37
N MET A 520 -13.86 7.06 3.24
CA MET A 520 -13.43 6.80 4.61
C MET A 520 -14.55 7.13 5.60
N ASP A 521 -15.08 6.12 6.27
CA ASP A 521 -16.06 6.29 7.34
C ASP A 521 -15.40 6.59 8.71
N TRP A 522 -16.23 6.93 9.70
CA TRP A 522 -15.74 7.26 11.05
C TRP A 522 -14.97 6.09 11.66
N THR A 523 -15.42 4.86 11.45
CA THR A 523 -14.78 3.67 12.01
C THR A 523 -13.37 3.49 11.45
N SER A 524 -13.21 3.61 10.14
CA SER A 524 -11.93 3.54 9.44
C SER A 524 -10.99 4.65 9.90
N TYR A 525 -11.47 5.90 9.93
CA TYR A 525 -10.71 7.05 10.41
C TYR A 525 -10.25 6.87 11.87
N ARG A 526 -11.18 6.47 12.75
CA ARG A 526 -10.94 6.21 14.18
C ARG A 526 -9.89 5.12 14.39
N ASN A 527 -10.01 4.00 13.67
CA ASN A 527 -9.08 2.89 13.80
C ASN A 527 -7.67 3.27 13.30
N ARG A 528 -7.58 4.00 12.17
CA ARG A 528 -6.30 4.47 11.61
C ARG A 528 -5.58 5.43 12.55
N THR A 529 -6.29 6.44 13.04
CA THR A 529 -5.75 7.41 14.01
C THR A 529 -5.36 6.76 15.34
N SER A 530 -6.18 5.84 15.88
CA SER A 530 -5.84 5.10 17.10
C SER A 530 -4.57 4.26 16.96
N ARG A 531 -4.39 3.55 15.84
CA ARG A 531 -3.16 2.77 15.59
C ARG A 531 -1.90 3.64 15.61
N ARG A 532 -1.96 4.81 14.94
CA ARG A 532 -0.85 5.77 14.90
C ARG A 532 -0.56 6.38 16.28
N TRP A 533 -1.60 6.73 17.03
CA TRP A 533 -1.49 7.17 18.41
C TRP A 533 -0.78 6.13 19.28
N THR A 534 -1.26 4.88 19.27
CA THR A 534 -0.64 3.79 20.03
C THR A 534 0.83 3.57 19.63
N ALA A 535 1.15 3.63 18.35
CA ALA A 535 2.53 3.50 17.87
C ALA A 535 3.43 4.64 18.39
N ALA A 536 2.96 5.88 18.34
CA ALA A 536 3.69 7.04 18.83
C ALA A 536 3.90 6.99 20.36
N CYS A 537 2.90 6.53 21.11
CA CYS A 537 3.01 6.35 22.57
C CYS A 537 4.00 5.25 22.97
N LYS A 538 4.05 4.12 22.25
CA LYS A 538 5.05 3.07 22.48
C LYS A 538 6.48 3.58 22.27
N TRP A 539 6.64 4.49 21.32
CA TRP A 539 7.93 5.09 21.01
C TRP A 539 8.48 5.93 22.18
N SER A 540 7.62 6.73 22.83
CA SER A 540 7.97 7.49 24.04
C SER A 540 8.36 6.60 25.23
N GLN A 541 7.84 5.36 25.31
CA GLN A 541 8.16 4.42 26.38
C GLN A 541 9.50 3.70 26.16
N ASN A 542 9.84 3.37 24.92
CA ASN A 542 11.09 2.66 24.58
C ASN A 542 12.34 3.54 24.65
N THR A 543 12.24 4.86 24.44
CA THR A 543 13.39 5.79 24.54
C THR A 543 13.95 5.89 25.97
N LEU A 544 13.22 5.38 26.98
CA LEU A 544 13.62 5.40 28.39
C LEU A 544 14.45 4.18 28.82
N VAL A 545 14.44 3.08 28.04
CA VAL A 545 15.20 1.85 28.41
C VAL A 545 16.67 1.97 28.00
N THR A 546 17.00 2.80 27.01
CA THR A 546 18.37 2.99 26.50
C THR A 546 19.10 4.19 27.11
N GLY A 547 18.50 4.86 28.10
CA GLY A 547 18.99 6.12 28.67
C GLY A 547 19.29 6.03 30.17
N ASN A 548 19.88 4.93 30.66
CA ASN A 548 20.30 4.84 32.06
C ASN A 548 21.83 5.08 32.17
N PRO A 549 22.31 6.27 32.58
CA PRO A 549 23.70 6.47 32.96
C PRO A 549 23.86 6.02 34.42
N SER A 550 23.86 4.71 34.66
CA SER A 550 24.23 4.17 35.98
C SER A 550 24.66 2.71 35.89
N ASP A 551 25.83 2.46 35.30
CA ASP A 551 26.61 1.23 35.57
C ASP A 551 28.12 1.46 35.37
N SER A 552 28.61 2.58 35.90
CA SER A 552 30.04 2.84 36.05
C SER A 552 30.31 3.23 37.51
N ASN A 553 30.22 2.25 38.42
CA ASN A 553 30.92 2.22 39.71
C ASN A 553 30.38 1.07 40.58
N ARG A 554 30.75 -0.18 40.27
CA ARG A 554 30.67 -1.28 41.25
C ARG A 554 31.51 -2.50 40.88
N GLU A 555 32.75 -2.28 40.43
CA GLU A 555 33.80 -3.31 40.47
C GLU A 555 35.10 -2.67 40.95
N ASN A 556 35.22 -2.58 42.28
CA ASN A 556 36.49 -2.53 43.01
C ASN A 556 36.18 -2.65 44.52
N ARG A 557 35.98 -3.89 44.98
CA ARG A 557 36.37 -4.40 46.29
C ARG A 557 36.12 -5.89 46.40
#